data_AF-A0A0D1ZTR6-F1
#
_entry.id   AF-A0A0D1ZTR6-F1
#
_cell.length_a   1.000
_cell.length_b   1.000
_cell.length_c   1.000
_cell.angle_alpha   90.00
_cell.angle_beta   90.00
_cell.angle_gamma   90.00
#
_symmetry.space_group_name_H-M   'P 1'
#
loop_
_entity.id
_entity.type
_entity.pdbx_description
1 polymer ?
#
loop_
_entity_poly.entity_id
_entity_poly.type
_entity_poly.pdbx_seq_one_letter_code
_entity_poly.pdbx_strand_id
1 'polypeptide(L)'
;MSNDGAQADNYLSQIREVLQAASAHDLQALRRYTRDYSFPDCKVVDVQDPASGQSPLHAVIYSCASLTNGESLPSNSKEDTGSEAVRFLLEHGAIWNQLDNNNETPGCVAYRLGLESLYQLMVDAGVRAEMLLSRLDDYERLEDGDEEPEDGDEEPEDEQDLPAGPNDDIAVEAAEMGRPDVDSSTYLSSELSFSGRMLLDEQQNGVMMAWESDIMLKSANALLTRPDLRILNIGFGMGIVDTHIQNHPNKPSSHHIIEAHPEVLASLQSQGWQDKPGVVVHAGKWQDVLPQLITEGHVFDAIYFDTFAESYADFRDFFSEQVIGLLDQEGRWSFFNGMGADRQLSYDVYQKVVEYDLFEAGFDVEWESMALPKLDKEWEGVRRKYWNVDEYRLPVCRFMD
;
A
#
# COMPACT_ATOMS: atom_id res chain seq x y z
N MET A 1 14.56 -21.40 42.17
CA MET A 1 14.30 -20.62 40.95
C MET A 1 14.07 -21.65 39.86
N SER A 2 12.87 -21.66 39.27
CA SER A 2 12.50 -22.61 38.21
C SER A 2 13.40 -22.42 36.98
N ASN A 3 13.62 -23.49 36.22
CA ASN A 3 14.44 -23.49 35.00
C ASN A 3 13.98 -22.41 34.00
N ASP A 4 12.67 -22.16 33.95
CA ASP A 4 12.02 -21.17 33.09
C ASP A 4 12.44 -19.72 33.41
N GLY A 5 12.68 -19.40 34.69
CA GLY A 5 13.11 -18.06 35.09
C GLY A 5 14.54 -17.75 34.64
N ALA A 6 15.43 -18.73 34.72
CA ALA A 6 16.83 -18.57 34.28
C ALA A 6 16.94 -18.46 32.75
N GLN A 7 16.07 -19.16 32.01
CA GLN A 7 16.02 -19.08 30.56
C GLN A 7 15.45 -17.73 30.08
N ALA A 8 14.40 -17.22 30.73
CA ALA A 8 13.86 -15.89 30.45
C ALA A 8 14.89 -14.78 30.72
N ASP A 9 15.62 -14.84 31.84
CA ASP A 9 16.68 -13.89 32.15
C ASP A 9 17.82 -13.93 31.12
N ASN A 10 18.14 -15.12 30.59
CA ASN A 10 19.13 -15.28 29.52
C ASN A 10 18.68 -14.62 28.21
N TYR A 11 17.42 -14.81 27.79
CA TYR A 11 16.90 -14.14 26.58
C TYR A 11 16.92 -12.62 26.72
N LEU A 12 16.49 -12.09 27.87
CA LEU A 12 16.54 -10.66 28.14
C LEU A 12 17.97 -10.10 28.06
N SER A 13 18.96 -10.86 28.53
CA SER A 13 20.37 -10.49 28.40
C SER A 13 20.80 -10.45 26.94
N GLN A 14 20.47 -11.48 26.16
CA GLN A 14 20.83 -11.58 24.74
C GLN A 14 20.18 -10.47 23.90
N ILE A 15 18.90 -10.15 24.15
CA ILE A 15 18.19 -9.04 23.48
C ILE A 15 18.94 -7.72 23.73
N ARG A 16 19.33 -7.45 24.99
CA ARG A 16 20.09 -6.24 25.33
C ARG A 16 21.44 -6.17 24.62
N GLU A 17 22.15 -7.29 24.52
CA GLU A 17 23.44 -7.34 23.82
C GLU A 17 23.29 -7.07 22.32
N VAL A 18 22.26 -7.62 21.69
CA VAL A 18 21.96 -7.39 20.26
C VAL A 18 21.63 -5.92 20.03
N LEU A 19 20.72 -5.34 20.82
CA LEU A 19 20.32 -3.93 20.68
C LEU A 19 21.47 -2.96 21.00
N GLN A 20 22.35 -3.31 21.94
CA GLN A 20 23.55 -2.55 22.23
C GLN A 20 24.55 -2.59 21.07
N ALA A 21 24.78 -3.77 20.47
CA ALA A 21 25.63 -3.91 19.30
C ALA A 21 25.05 -3.16 18.09
N ALA A 22 23.73 -3.22 17.90
CA ALA A 22 23.00 -2.46 16.89
C ALA A 22 23.20 -0.94 17.09
N SER A 23 22.96 -0.44 18.31
CA SER A 23 23.17 0.98 18.65
C SER A 23 24.63 1.44 18.46
N ALA A 24 25.60 0.53 18.64
CA ALA A 24 27.02 0.81 18.48
C ALA A 24 27.53 0.62 17.04
N HIS A 25 26.67 0.19 16.11
CA HIS A 25 27.02 -0.20 14.73
C HIS A 25 28.11 -1.29 14.68
N ASP A 26 28.16 -2.17 15.69
CA ASP A 26 29.16 -3.24 15.78
C ASP A 26 28.77 -4.45 14.92
N LEU A 27 29.10 -4.37 13.64
CA LEU A 27 28.83 -5.44 12.67
C LEU A 27 29.48 -6.77 13.04
N GLN A 28 30.62 -6.75 13.75
CA GLN A 28 31.29 -7.99 14.14
C GLN A 28 30.49 -8.70 15.24
N ALA A 29 30.01 -7.96 16.23
CA ALA A 29 29.14 -8.49 17.26
C ALA A 29 27.79 -8.95 16.68
N LEU A 30 27.17 -8.16 15.80
CA LEU A 30 25.91 -8.52 15.14
C LEU A 30 26.05 -9.82 14.32
N ARG A 31 27.13 -9.99 13.54
CA ARG A 31 27.42 -11.26 12.83
C ARG A 31 27.61 -12.44 13.78
N ARG A 32 28.21 -12.21 14.94
CA ARG A 32 28.37 -13.26 15.95
C ARG A 32 27.01 -13.65 16.54
N TYR A 33 26.21 -12.67 16.95
CA TYR A 33 24.92 -12.92 17.61
C TYR A 33 23.90 -13.53 16.67
N THR A 34 23.84 -13.09 15.41
CA THR A 34 22.97 -13.72 14.39
C THR A 34 23.28 -15.19 14.14
N ARG A 35 24.52 -15.63 14.39
CA ARG A 35 24.92 -17.04 14.32
C ARG A 35 24.70 -17.81 15.63
N ASP A 36 25.01 -17.16 16.76
CA ASP A 36 25.15 -17.85 18.04
C ASP A 36 23.85 -17.81 18.88
N TYR A 37 22.98 -16.83 18.66
CA TYR A 37 21.72 -16.68 19.40
C TYR A 37 20.55 -17.22 18.61
N SER A 38 19.57 -17.75 19.33
CA SER A 38 18.32 -18.28 18.77
C SER A 38 17.20 -17.89 19.72
N PHE A 39 16.12 -17.37 19.16
CA PHE A 39 14.90 -17.04 19.88
C PHE A 39 13.76 -17.91 19.34
N PRO A 40 12.80 -18.31 20.18
CA PRO A 40 11.74 -19.24 19.78
C PRO A 40 10.78 -18.65 18.74
N ASP A 41 10.52 -17.34 18.81
CA ASP A 41 9.41 -16.71 18.08
C ASP A 41 9.86 -15.74 16.98
N CYS A 42 11.17 -15.50 16.83
CA CYS A 42 11.69 -14.53 15.85
C CYS A 42 13.18 -14.74 15.55
N LYS A 43 13.65 -14.12 14.47
CA LYS A 43 15.08 -14.03 14.17
C LYS A 43 15.77 -13.06 15.13
N VAL A 44 17.08 -13.24 15.30
CA VAL A 44 17.93 -12.34 16.12
C VAL A 44 17.80 -10.87 15.69
N VAL A 45 17.59 -10.62 14.39
CA VAL A 45 17.46 -9.26 13.83
C VAL A 45 16.09 -8.61 14.06
N ASP A 46 15.11 -9.38 14.55
CA ASP A 46 13.71 -8.95 14.78
C ASP A 46 13.33 -8.94 16.27
N VAL A 47 14.26 -9.26 17.17
CA VAL A 47 14.02 -9.21 18.61
C VAL A 47 13.58 -7.82 19.04
N GLN A 48 12.66 -7.73 19.99
CA GLN A 48 12.21 -6.46 20.54
C GLN A 48 12.58 -6.35 22.02
N ASP A 49 13.07 -5.17 22.42
CA ASP A 49 13.17 -4.83 23.84
C ASP A 49 11.78 -4.83 24.48
N PRO A 50 11.51 -5.66 25.51
CA PRO A 50 10.16 -5.75 26.07
C PRO A 50 9.64 -4.44 26.70
N ALA A 51 10.52 -3.50 27.05
CA ALA A 51 10.12 -2.23 27.65
C ALA A 51 9.72 -1.18 26.60
N SER A 52 10.46 -1.11 25.49
CA SER A 52 10.28 -0.08 24.46
C SER A 52 9.67 -0.58 23.15
N GLY A 53 9.66 -1.89 22.90
CA GLY A 53 9.29 -2.49 21.61
C GLY A 53 10.34 -2.27 20.52
N GLN A 54 11.49 -1.67 20.83
CA GLN A 54 12.50 -1.34 19.83
C GLN A 54 13.22 -2.59 19.33
N SER A 55 13.31 -2.68 18.01
CA SER A 55 14.11 -3.69 17.31
C SER A 55 15.54 -3.22 17.03
N PRO A 56 16.46 -4.09 16.58
CA PRO A 56 17.81 -3.71 16.16
C PRO A 56 17.83 -2.56 15.14
N LEU A 57 16.88 -2.52 14.19
CA LEU A 57 16.76 -1.42 13.24
C LEU A 57 16.44 -0.09 13.94
N HIS A 58 15.50 -0.09 14.90
CA HIS A 58 15.22 1.10 15.72
C HIS A 58 16.47 1.55 16.48
N ALA A 59 17.19 0.61 17.09
CA ALA A 59 18.38 0.90 17.89
C ALA A 59 19.49 1.58 17.06
N VAL A 60 19.73 1.11 15.83
CA VAL A 60 20.67 1.76 14.89
C VAL A 60 20.22 3.20 14.57
N ILE A 61 18.96 3.38 14.19
CA ILE A 61 18.46 4.69 13.74
C ILE A 61 18.43 5.69 14.89
N TYR A 62 17.97 5.28 16.08
CA TYR A 62 18.00 6.13 17.27
C TYR A 62 19.42 6.53 17.66
N SER A 63 20.40 5.63 17.51
CA SER A 63 21.79 5.98 17.82
C SER A 63 22.35 7.02 16.84
N CYS A 64 21.89 7.03 15.58
CA CYS A 64 22.31 7.99 14.55
C CYS A 64 21.78 9.41 14.81
N ALA A 65 20.78 9.58 15.68
CA ALA A 65 20.35 10.89 16.12
C ALA A 65 21.54 11.64 16.74
N SER A 66 21.99 12.71 16.08
CA SER A 66 22.89 13.67 16.72
C SER A 66 22.09 14.33 17.85
N LEU A 67 22.45 14.07 19.12
CA LEU A 67 21.98 14.93 20.20
C LEU A 67 22.42 16.35 19.81
N THR A 68 21.48 17.19 19.41
CA THR A 68 21.68 18.60 19.08
C THR A 68 21.98 19.39 20.36
N ASN A 69 23.01 18.98 21.09
CA ASN A 69 23.56 19.62 22.27
C ASN A 69 25.09 19.49 22.22
N GLY A 70 25.71 20.18 21.27
CA GLY A 70 26.93 20.92 21.57
C GLY A 70 28.30 20.30 21.29
N GLU A 71 28.43 19.06 20.80
CA GLU A 71 29.75 18.56 20.34
C GLU A 71 29.63 17.79 19.02
N SER A 72 30.08 18.43 17.95
CA SER A 72 30.11 17.90 16.59
C SER A 72 31.21 16.86 16.42
N LEU A 73 30.86 15.57 16.47
CA LEU A 73 31.49 14.59 15.59
C LEU A 73 31.09 14.93 14.14
N PRO A 74 31.91 14.62 13.12
CA PRO A 74 31.47 14.79 11.73
C PRO A 74 30.21 13.94 11.54
N SER A 75 29.06 14.58 11.31
CA SER A 75 27.75 13.92 11.22
C SER A 75 27.73 12.75 10.25
N ASN A 76 28.55 12.83 9.19
CA ASN A 76 28.60 11.83 8.13
C ASN A 76 29.12 10.47 8.59
N SER A 77 30.12 10.36 9.47
CA SER A 77 30.72 9.05 9.77
C SER A 77 29.82 8.13 10.60
N LYS A 78 28.93 8.71 11.41
CA LYS A 78 27.99 7.94 12.23
C LYS A 78 26.82 7.44 11.39
N GLU A 79 26.33 8.27 10.47
CA GLU A 79 25.30 7.90 9.51
C GLU A 79 25.81 6.87 8.48
N ASP A 80 27.08 6.95 8.07
CA ASP A 80 27.72 5.96 7.20
C ASP A 80 27.76 4.57 7.87
N THR A 81 28.26 4.50 9.11
CA THR A 81 28.30 3.24 9.87
C THR A 81 26.90 2.74 10.23
N GLY A 82 25.95 3.66 10.49
CA GLY A 82 24.54 3.32 10.68
C GLY A 82 23.92 2.73 9.43
N SER A 83 24.23 3.28 8.25
CA SER A 83 23.77 2.77 6.97
C SER A 83 24.28 1.36 6.69
N GLU A 84 25.54 1.07 7.04
CA GLU A 84 26.08 -0.30 6.95
C GLU A 84 25.37 -1.27 7.90
N ALA A 85 25.06 -0.84 9.13
CA ALA A 85 24.31 -1.65 10.09
C ALA A 85 22.86 -1.89 9.66
N VAL A 86 22.17 -0.88 9.14
CA VAL A 86 20.82 -1.03 8.57
C VAL A 86 20.82 -2.03 7.42
N ARG A 87 21.74 -1.88 6.45
CA ARG A 87 21.86 -2.84 5.33
C ARG A 87 22.12 -4.25 5.82
N PHE A 88 23.06 -4.43 6.75
CA PHE A 88 23.35 -5.72 7.35
C PHE A 88 22.10 -6.37 7.95
N LEU A 89 21.34 -5.63 8.77
CA LEU A 89 20.13 -6.16 9.40
C LEU A 89 19.07 -6.55 8.37
N LEU A 90 18.82 -5.69 7.37
CA LEU A 90 17.86 -5.96 6.30
C LEU A 90 18.27 -7.17 5.44
N GLU A 91 19.55 -7.32 5.11
CA GLU A 91 20.08 -8.48 4.37
C GLU A 91 19.92 -9.80 5.15
N HIS A 92 19.80 -9.74 6.48
CA HIS A 92 19.53 -10.90 7.34
C HIS A 92 18.03 -11.06 7.64
N GLY A 93 17.17 -10.33 6.93
CA GLY A 93 15.72 -10.48 6.98
C GLY A 93 15.01 -9.65 8.04
N ALA A 94 15.65 -8.57 8.53
CA ALA A 94 15.00 -7.68 9.49
C ALA A 94 13.71 -7.05 8.92
N ILE A 95 12.65 -7.03 9.72
CA ILE A 95 11.33 -6.52 9.33
C ILE A 95 11.37 -4.98 9.27
N TRP A 96 11.24 -4.43 8.05
CA TRP A 96 11.42 -3.01 7.78
C TRP A 96 10.31 -2.12 8.38
N ASN A 97 9.11 -2.67 8.57
CA ASN A 97 7.92 -1.99 9.09
C ASN A 97 7.53 -2.45 10.52
N GLN A 98 8.44 -3.11 11.25
CA GLN A 98 8.16 -3.56 12.62
C GLN A 98 7.87 -2.36 13.53
N LEU A 99 6.83 -2.43 14.37
CA LEU A 99 6.42 -1.32 15.22
C LEU A 99 7.04 -1.39 16.62
N ASP A 100 7.48 -0.25 17.14
CA ASP A 100 7.78 -0.08 18.56
C ASP A 100 6.52 0.20 19.41
N ASN A 101 6.69 0.35 20.73
CA ASN A 101 5.57 0.64 21.64
C ASN A 101 4.93 2.02 21.43
N ASN A 102 5.54 2.90 20.62
CA ASN A 102 5.00 4.20 20.22
C ASN A 102 4.29 4.15 18.86
N ASN A 103 4.11 2.95 18.28
CA ASN A 103 3.53 2.76 16.95
C ASN A 103 4.37 3.40 15.83
N GLU A 104 5.69 3.48 16.01
CA GLU A 104 6.65 3.93 15.00
C GLU A 104 7.40 2.74 14.40
N THR A 105 7.61 2.77 13.08
CA THR A 105 8.55 1.87 12.41
C THR A 105 9.97 2.46 12.46
N PRO A 106 11.03 1.70 12.15
CA PRO A 106 12.38 2.25 12.04
C PRO A 106 12.43 3.43 11.06
N GLY A 107 11.73 3.33 9.92
CA GLY A 107 11.64 4.42 8.95
C GLY A 107 10.87 5.64 9.46
N CYS A 108 9.81 5.48 10.27
CA CYS A 108 9.16 6.61 10.93
C CYS A 108 10.11 7.37 11.87
N VAL A 109 10.93 6.62 12.62
CA VAL A 109 11.94 7.22 13.49
C VAL A 109 13.00 7.97 12.67
N ALA A 110 13.49 7.39 11.57
CA ALA A 110 14.45 8.05 10.68
C ALA A 110 13.89 9.35 10.09
N TYR A 111 12.64 9.32 9.60
CA TYR A 111 11.94 10.49 9.07
C TYR A 111 11.80 11.60 10.12
N ARG A 112 11.30 11.26 11.31
CA ARG A 112 11.11 12.21 12.41
C ARG A 112 12.42 12.84 12.89
N LEU A 113 13.54 12.12 12.81
CA LEU A 113 14.86 12.59 13.18
C LEU A 113 15.60 13.35 12.05
N GLY A 114 15.02 13.42 10.85
CA GLY A 114 15.66 14.05 9.69
C GLY A 114 16.87 13.27 9.15
N LEU A 115 16.90 11.95 9.34
CA LEU A 115 17.97 11.06 8.89
C LEU A 115 17.66 10.56 7.47
N GLU A 116 17.80 11.44 6.48
CA GLU A 116 17.34 11.21 5.09
C GLU A 116 17.92 9.94 4.46
N SER A 117 19.21 9.67 4.63
CA SER A 117 19.82 8.49 3.99
C SER A 117 19.32 7.18 4.59
N LEU A 118 19.15 7.12 5.92
CA LEU A 118 18.59 5.96 6.62
C LEU A 118 17.11 5.80 6.30
N TYR A 119 16.37 6.90 6.21
CA TYR A 119 14.97 6.88 5.77
C TYR A 119 14.85 6.25 4.38
N GLN A 120 15.70 6.66 3.44
CA GLN A 120 15.69 6.12 2.08
C GLN A 120 16.02 4.63 2.05
N LEU A 121 16.95 4.15 2.89
CA LEU A 121 17.23 2.71 3.03
C LEU A 121 16.01 1.92 3.50
N MET A 122 15.21 2.50 4.41
CA MET A 122 13.97 1.86 4.89
C MET A 122 12.88 1.85 3.81
N VAL A 123 12.72 2.94 3.05
CA VAL A 123 11.80 2.98 1.90
C VAL A 123 12.21 1.92 0.87
N ASP A 124 13.48 1.88 0.48
CA ASP A 124 13.96 0.92 -0.52
C ASP A 124 13.84 -0.53 -0.03
N ALA A 125 13.95 -0.76 1.29
CA ALA A 125 13.70 -2.07 1.89
C ALA A 125 12.24 -2.49 1.77
N GLY A 126 11.31 -1.57 2.06
CA GLY A 126 9.88 -1.82 1.87
C GLY A 126 9.56 -2.14 0.43
N VAL A 127 10.04 -1.33 -0.53
CA VAL A 127 9.83 -1.59 -1.96
C VAL A 127 10.33 -2.97 -2.38
N ARG A 128 11.54 -3.36 -1.96
CA ARG A 128 12.07 -4.70 -2.29
C ARG A 128 11.23 -5.82 -1.68
N ALA A 129 10.72 -5.63 -0.47
CA ALA A 129 9.87 -6.62 0.18
C ALA A 129 8.54 -6.77 -0.57
N GLU A 130 7.84 -5.67 -0.85
CA GLU A 130 6.55 -5.67 -1.58
C GLU A 130 6.69 -6.28 -2.98
N MET A 131 7.73 -5.88 -3.73
CA MET A 131 8.01 -6.43 -5.07
C MET A 131 8.32 -7.94 -5.04
N LEU A 132 9.01 -8.42 -4.00
CA LEU A 132 9.31 -9.85 -3.85
C LEU A 132 8.05 -10.65 -3.50
N LEU A 133 7.27 -10.17 -2.54
CA LEU A 133 6.03 -10.82 -2.09
C LEU A 133 5.02 -10.91 -3.23
N SER A 134 4.83 -9.80 -3.95
CA SER A 134 3.96 -9.75 -5.12
C SER A 134 4.31 -10.82 -6.16
N ARG A 135 5.61 -11.12 -6.37
CA ARG A 135 6.04 -12.18 -7.28
C ARG A 135 5.85 -13.57 -6.68
N LEU A 136 6.05 -13.76 -5.38
CA LEU A 136 5.83 -15.04 -4.70
C LEU A 136 4.34 -15.44 -4.74
N ASP A 137 3.43 -14.50 -4.51
CA ASP A 137 1.99 -14.73 -4.65
C ASP A 137 1.61 -15.15 -6.08
N ASP A 138 2.25 -14.53 -7.08
CA ASP A 138 2.08 -14.93 -8.48
C ASP A 138 2.63 -16.34 -8.75
N TYR A 139 3.74 -16.77 -8.10
CA TYR A 139 4.27 -18.13 -8.20
C TYR A 139 3.35 -19.17 -7.54
N GLU A 140 2.79 -18.88 -6.37
CA GLU A 140 1.84 -19.78 -5.70
C GLU A 140 0.56 -19.97 -6.52
N ARG A 141 0.10 -18.93 -7.25
CA ARG A 141 -1.02 -19.05 -8.18
C ARG A 141 -0.74 -19.92 -9.42
N LEU A 142 0.53 -20.07 -9.82
CA LEU A 142 0.91 -20.86 -10.99
C LEU A 142 1.03 -22.37 -10.71
N GLU A 143 1.05 -22.80 -9.45
CA GLU A 143 1.13 -24.23 -9.10
C GLU A 143 -0.23 -24.96 -9.13
N ASP A 144 -1.35 -24.26 -9.34
CA ASP A 144 -2.71 -24.83 -9.38
C ASP A 144 -3.37 -24.73 -10.78
N GLY A 145 -2.60 -24.94 -11.86
CA GLY A 145 -3.17 -24.95 -13.20
C GLY A 145 -2.26 -25.51 -14.29
N ASP A 146 -2.22 -26.85 -14.41
CA ASP A 146 -2.34 -27.59 -15.68
C ASP A 146 -1.93 -29.05 -15.50
N GLU A 147 -2.89 -29.93 -15.13
CA GLU A 147 -2.87 -31.31 -15.59
C GLU A 147 -4.29 -31.71 -16.02
N GLU A 148 -4.53 -31.73 -17.34
CA GLU A 148 -5.68 -32.43 -17.92
C GLU A 148 -5.58 -33.94 -17.62
N PRO A 149 -6.72 -34.65 -17.47
CA PRO A 149 -6.71 -36.07 -17.19
C PRO A 149 -6.54 -36.86 -18.49
N GLU A 150 -5.48 -37.64 -18.62
CA GLU A 150 -5.46 -38.78 -19.55
C GLU A 150 -5.46 -40.11 -18.77
N ASP A 151 -6.47 -40.92 -19.07
CA ASP A 151 -6.68 -42.29 -18.61
C ASP A 151 -5.47 -43.21 -18.93
N GLY A 152 -5.10 -44.07 -17.98
CA GLY A 152 -4.24 -45.21 -18.24
C GLY A 152 -3.82 -45.99 -16.99
N ASP A 153 -4.54 -47.08 -16.69
CA ASP A 153 -4.22 -48.07 -15.66
C ASP A 153 -2.78 -48.62 -15.77
N GLU A 154 -2.05 -48.72 -14.64
CA GLU A 154 -1.41 -49.96 -14.11
C GLU A 154 -0.61 -49.70 -12.80
N GLU A 155 -0.50 -50.77 -11.99
CA GLU A 155 -0.20 -50.88 -10.54
C GLU A 155 1.24 -50.54 -10.04
N PRO A 156 1.48 -50.51 -8.70
CA PRO A 156 2.54 -49.72 -8.06
C PRO A 156 3.82 -50.51 -7.72
N GLU A 157 5.00 -49.88 -7.81
CA GLU A 157 6.22 -50.38 -7.14
C GLU A 157 7.10 -49.24 -6.57
N ASP A 158 7.41 -49.41 -5.29
CA ASP A 158 8.59 -49.02 -4.50
C ASP A 158 8.90 -47.55 -4.18
N GLU A 159 8.41 -47.16 -3.00
CA GLU A 159 8.96 -46.11 -2.12
C GLU A 159 10.43 -46.39 -1.78
N GLN A 160 11.32 -45.45 -2.12
CA GLN A 160 12.60 -45.29 -1.45
C GLN A 160 12.70 -43.90 -0.84
N ASP A 161 12.69 -43.91 0.49
CA ASP A 161 13.02 -42.83 1.41
C ASP A 161 14.17 -41.94 0.93
N LEU A 162 13.87 -40.66 0.72
CA LEU A 162 14.85 -39.58 0.85
C LEU A 162 14.32 -38.56 1.86
N PRO A 163 15.14 -38.15 2.84
CA PRO A 163 14.66 -37.50 4.04
C PRO A 163 14.16 -36.09 3.73
N ALA A 164 12.97 -35.78 4.26
CA ALA A 164 12.47 -34.43 4.42
C ALA A 164 13.52 -33.57 5.13
N GLY A 165 14.18 -32.69 4.37
CA GLY A 165 14.89 -31.55 4.92
C GLY A 165 13.87 -30.63 5.61
N PRO A 166 14.26 -29.90 6.66
CA PRO A 166 13.32 -29.09 7.40
C PRO A 166 12.70 -28.06 6.44
N ASN A 167 11.37 -28.03 6.41
CA ASN A 167 10.62 -26.85 5.98
C ASN A 167 11.11 -25.69 6.86
N ASP A 168 12.10 -24.95 6.36
CA ASP A 168 12.28 -23.57 6.77
C ASP A 168 11.10 -22.83 6.15
N ASP A 169 9.98 -22.87 6.87
CA ASP A 169 8.91 -21.92 6.74
C ASP A 169 9.57 -20.55 6.91
N ILE A 170 9.93 -19.90 5.80
CA ILE A 170 10.28 -18.50 5.80
C ILE A 170 8.96 -17.79 6.06
N ALA A 171 8.56 -17.75 7.33
CA ALA A 171 7.57 -16.83 7.85
C ALA A 171 8.16 -15.41 7.72
N VAL A 172 8.15 -14.90 6.49
CA VAL A 172 8.00 -13.47 6.29
C VAL A 172 6.51 -13.23 6.46
N GLU A 173 6.06 -13.16 7.72
CA GLU A 173 4.90 -12.36 8.03
C GLU A 173 5.33 -10.92 7.68
N ALA A 174 5.19 -10.57 6.40
CA ALA A 174 4.86 -9.21 6.05
C ALA A 174 3.70 -8.88 6.98
N ALA A 175 3.90 -7.90 7.85
CA ALA A 175 2.87 -7.49 8.77
C ALA A 175 1.72 -6.86 7.97
N GLU A 176 0.91 -7.69 7.31
CA GLU A 176 -0.54 -7.54 7.34
C GLU A 176 -0.91 -7.57 8.82
N MET A 177 -0.83 -6.40 9.45
CA MET A 177 -1.25 -6.21 10.83
C MET A 177 -2.70 -6.69 10.94
N GLY A 178 -2.92 -7.89 11.47
CA GLY A 178 -4.20 -8.56 11.57
C GLY A 178 -5.36 -7.66 12.01
N ARG A 179 -6.08 -7.13 11.03
CA ARG A 179 -7.31 -6.36 11.21
C ARG A 179 -8.09 -6.54 9.92
N PRO A 180 -9.22 -7.27 9.91
CA PRO A 180 -9.86 -7.69 8.67
C PRO A 180 -10.08 -6.47 7.78
N ASP A 181 -9.44 -6.47 6.61
CA ASP A 181 -9.72 -5.51 5.56
C ASP A 181 -11.19 -5.63 5.18
N VAL A 182 -11.77 -4.51 4.78
CA VAL A 182 -13.13 -4.52 4.28
C VAL A 182 -13.08 -5.23 2.94
N ASP A 183 -13.55 -6.47 2.89
CA ASP A 183 -13.73 -7.18 1.63
C ASP A 183 -14.88 -6.56 0.82
N SER A 184 -14.70 -6.52 -0.50
CA SER A 184 -15.65 -5.98 -1.48
C SER A 184 -17.06 -6.55 -1.30
N SER A 185 -17.20 -7.86 -1.02
CA SER A 185 -18.52 -8.47 -0.82
C SER A 185 -19.20 -7.98 0.45
N THR A 186 -18.43 -7.76 1.52
CA THR A 186 -18.93 -7.21 2.79
C THR A 186 -19.37 -5.77 2.58
N TYR A 187 -18.55 -4.95 1.92
CA TYR A 187 -18.88 -3.55 1.61
C TYR A 187 -20.17 -3.42 0.80
N LEU A 188 -20.31 -4.17 -0.30
CA LEU A 188 -21.48 -4.08 -1.18
C LEU A 188 -22.79 -4.56 -0.55
N SER A 189 -22.70 -5.27 0.57
CA SER A 189 -23.85 -5.72 1.36
C SER A 189 -24.14 -4.85 2.59
N SER A 190 -23.29 -3.86 2.87
CA SER A 190 -23.38 -3.02 4.07
C SER A 190 -24.41 -1.89 3.93
N GLU A 191 -24.96 -1.43 5.05
CA GLU A 191 -25.74 -0.20 5.10
C GLU A 191 -24.80 1.01 5.11
N LEU A 192 -25.14 2.08 4.36
CA LEU A 192 -24.31 3.29 4.32
C LEU A 192 -24.92 4.44 5.13
N SER A 193 -24.04 5.18 5.79
CA SER A 193 -24.39 6.45 6.44
C SER A 193 -23.95 7.62 5.57
N PHE A 194 -24.93 8.34 5.01
CA PHE A 194 -24.70 9.57 4.27
C PHE A 194 -24.81 10.78 5.19
N SER A 195 -23.75 11.57 5.26
CA SER A 195 -23.79 12.94 5.75
C SER A 195 -23.31 13.89 4.65
N GLY A 196 -23.63 15.18 4.76
CA GLY A 196 -23.12 16.17 3.81
C GLY A 196 -21.58 16.30 3.79
N ARG A 197 -20.86 15.61 4.69
CA ARG A 197 -19.40 15.63 4.81
C ARG A 197 -18.74 14.28 4.58
N MET A 198 -19.47 13.18 4.71
CA MET A 198 -18.88 11.83 4.87
C MET A 198 -19.86 10.78 4.35
N LEU A 199 -19.31 9.77 3.69
CA LEU A 199 -19.95 8.49 3.41
C LEU A 199 -19.23 7.43 4.23
N LEU A 200 -19.97 6.74 5.10
CA LEU A 200 -19.43 5.69 5.97
C LEU A 200 -20.14 4.36 5.71
N ASP A 201 -19.40 3.24 5.84
CA ASP A 201 -20.00 1.91 5.87
C ASP A 201 -20.63 1.57 7.24
N GLU A 202 -21.26 0.40 7.35
CA GLU A 202 -21.88 -0.08 8.60
C GLU A 202 -20.87 -0.16 9.76
N GLN A 203 -19.59 -0.38 9.44
CA GLN A 203 -18.49 -0.46 10.40
C GLN A 203 -17.83 0.90 10.69
N GLN A 204 -18.39 2.01 10.19
CA GLN A 204 -17.87 3.37 10.33
C GLN A 204 -16.48 3.58 9.68
N ASN A 205 -16.14 2.80 8.66
CA ASN A 205 -14.99 3.08 7.81
C ASN A 205 -15.33 4.24 6.85
N GLY A 206 -14.38 5.15 6.64
CA GLY A 206 -14.54 6.25 5.70
C GLY A 206 -14.47 5.75 4.26
N VAL A 207 -15.60 5.77 3.56
CA VAL A 207 -15.71 5.35 2.15
C VAL A 207 -15.39 6.51 1.22
N MET A 208 -15.94 7.69 1.51
CA MET A 208 -15.70 8.93 0.75
C MET A 208 -15.85 10.13 1.68
N MET A 209 -14.98 11.14 1.55
CA MET A 209 -14.97 12.26 2.47
C MET A 209 -14.90 13.62 1.77
N ALA A 210 -15.66 14.60 2.25
CA ALA A 210 -15.76 15.91 1.60
C ALA A 210 -14.44 16.72 1.63
N TRP A 211 -13.50 16.40 2.53
CA TRP A 211 -12.19 17.07 2.57
C TRP A 211 -11.37 16.78 1.30
N GLU A 212 -11.67 15.70 0.58
CA GLU A 212 -11.01 15.31 -0.67
C GLU A 212 -11.43 16.17 -1.86
N SER A 213 -12.39 17.10 -1.70
CA SER A 213 -12.94 17.88 -2.82
C SER A 213 -11.87 18.64 -3.63
N ASP A 214 -10.82 19.16 -2.99
CA ASP A 214 -9.74 19.86 -3.69
C ASP A 214 -8.85 18.89 -4.48
N ILE A 215 -8.69 17.64 -3.99
CA ILE A 215 -8.01 16.57 -4.72
C ILE A 215 -8.83 16.24 -5.97
N MET A 216 -10.12 15.97 -5.81
CA MET A 216 -11.03 15.60 -6.90
C MET A 216 -11.13 16.69 -7.98
N LEU A 217 -11.11 17.98 -7.57
CA LEU A 217 -11.07 19.10 -8.49
C LEU A 217 -9.76 19.12 -9.31
N LYS A 218 -8.61 18.92 -8.65
CA LYS A 218 -7.33 18.84 -9.35
C LYS A 218 -7.27 17.64 -10.30
N SER A 219 -7.78 16.49 -9.91
CA SER A 219 -7.87 15.30 -10.77
C SER A 219 -8.69 15.59 -12.02
N ALA A 220 -9.88 16.19 -11.86
CA ALA A 220 -10.72 16.59 -13.00
C ALA A 220 -9.99 17.57 -13.94
N ASN A 221 -9.27 18.56 -13.40
CA ASN A 221 -8.50 19.52 -14.21
C ASN A 221 -7.34 18.84 -14.98
N ALA A 222 -6.66 17.89 -14.35
CA ALA A 222 -5.55 17.16 -14.95
C ALA A 222 -6.00 16.24 -16.10
N LEU A 223 -7.20 15.67 -15.98
CA LEU A 223 -7.79 14.78 -16.99
C LEU A 223 -8.45 15.56 -18.13
N LEU A 224 -9.24 16.59 -17.83
CA LEU A 224 -10.03 17.33 -18.83
C LEU A 224 -9.25 18.47 -19.50
N THR A 225 -8.17 18.11 -20.20
CA THR A 225 -7.22 19.06 -20.82
C THR A 225 -7.80 19.88 -21.98
N ARG A 226 -8.84 19.38 -22.65
CA ARG A 226 -9.54 20.02 -23.77
C ARG A 226 -11.03 19.66 -23.74
N PRO A 227 -11.93 20.43 -24.39
CA PRO A 227 -13.34 20.09 -24.44
C PRO A 227 -13.60 18.80 -25.24
N ASP A 228 -14.83 18.30 -25.12
CA ASP A 228 -15.38 17.20 -25.92
C ASP A 228 -14.72 15.82 -25.68
N LEU A 229 -14.03 15.63 -24.55
CA LEU A 229 -13.46 14.35 -24.16
C LEU A 229 -14.51 13.34 -23.71
N ARG A 230 -14.25 12.06 -23.98
CA ARG A 230 -14.97 10.91 -23.41
C ARG A 230 -14.28 10.54 -22.11
N ILE A 231 -14.96 10.72 -20.99
CA ILE A 231 -14.42 10.42 -19.66
C ILE A 231 -15.17 9.26 -19.01
N LEU A 232 -14.43 8.35 -18.38
CA LEU A 232 -14.93 7.27 -17.55
C LEU A 232 -14.52 7.51 -16.10
N ASN A 233 -15.49 7.56 -15.19
CA ASN A 233 -15.29 7.52 -13.75
C ASN A 233 -15.68 6.12 -13.20
N ILE A 234 -14.84 5.55 -12.35
CA ILE A 234 -15.02 4.23 -11.74
C ILE A 234 -15.05 4.41 -10.22
N GLY A 235 -16.24 4.28 -9.64
CA GLY A 235 -16.54 4.68 -8.26
C GLY A 235 -17.18 6.06 -8.21
N PHE A 236 -18.48 6.12 -7.89
CA PHE A 236 -19.21 7.39 -7.81
C PHE A 236 -19.10 8.00 -6.41
N GLY A 237 -19.22 7.17 -5.37
CA GLY A 237 -19.17 7.60 -3.98
C GLY A 237 -20.19 8.72 -3.69
N MET A 238 -19.70 9.93 -3.40
CA MET A 238 -20.55 11.11 -3.14
C MET A 238 -20.80 11.99 -4.39
N GLY A 239 -20.30 11.60 -5.56
CA GLY A 239 -20.44 12.36 -6.81
C GLY A 239 -19.62 13.66 -6.85
N ILE A 240 -18.57 13.76 -6.03
CA ILE A 240 -17.74 14.98 -5.89
C ILE A 240 -16.92 15.20 -7.17
N VAL A 241 -16.15 14.20 -7.59
CA VAL A 241 -15.36 14.27 -8.83
C VAL A 241 -16.26 14.42 -10.05
N ASP A 242 -17.39 13.70 -10.10
CA ASP A 242 -18.37 13.79 -11.17
C ASP A 242 -18.94 15.21 -11.30
N THR A 243 -19.18 15.88 -10.17
CA THR A 243 -19.68 17.25 -10.13
C THR A 243 -18.65 18.22 -10.69
N HIS A 244 -17.36 18.02 -10.36
CA HIS A 244 -16.27 18.80 -10.95
C HIS A 244 -16.16 18.54 -12.45
N ILE A 245 -16.23 17.29 -12.90
CA ILE A 245 -16.21 16.89 -14.32
C ILE A 245 -17.34 17.58 -15.11
N GLN A 246 -18.59 17.52 -14.63
CA GLN A 246 -19.76 18.08 -15.33
C GLN A 246 -19.79 19.61 -15.37
N ASN A 247 -19.15 20.26 -14.40
CA ASN A 247 -19.04 21.72 -14.30
C ASN A 247 -17.72 22.27 -14.86
N HIS A 248 -16.82 21.40 -15.30
CA HIS A 248 -15.50 21.79 -15.79
C HIS A 248 -15.60 22.72 -17.02
N PRO A 249 -14.72 23.72 -17.18
CA PRO A 249 -14.71 24.60 -18.36
C PRO A 249 -14.55 23.84 -19.67
N ASN A 250 -13.73 22.79 -19.67
CA ASN A 250 -13.62 21.83 -20.76
C ASN A 250 -14.61 20.69 -20.53
N LYS A 251 -15.88 20.92 -20.89
CA LYS A 251 -16.93 19.92 -20.68
C LYS A 251 -16.68 18.66 -21.53
N PRO A 252 -16.91 17.45 -20.97
CA PRO A 252 -16.81 16.22 -21.73
C PRO A 252 -17.95 16.08 -22.74
N SER A 253 -17.72 15.34 -23.83
CA SER A 253 -18.76 14.93 -24.79
C SER A 253 -19.59 13.75 -24.26
N SER A 254 -18.95 12.86 -23.49
CA SER A 254 -19.60 11.77 -22.75
C SER A 254 -18.93 11.55 -21.40
N HIS A 255 -19.72 11.25 -20.38
CA HIS A 255 -19.29 10.99 -19.01
C HIS A 255 -19.90 9.68 -18.52
N HIS A 256 -19.09 8.62 -18.54
CA HIS A 256 -19.50 7.30 -18.07
C HIS A 256 -19.16 7.18 -16.59
N ILE A 257 -20.07 6.62 -15.80
CA ILE A 257 -19.91 6.43 -14.35
C ILE A 257 -20.22 4.96 -14.05
N ILE A 258 -19.29 4.26 -13.40
CA ILE A 258 -19.51 2.89 -12.90
C ILE A 258 -19.69 2.95 -11.39
N GLU A 259 -20.76 2.33 -10.90
CA GLU A 259 -21.03 2.23 -9.46
C GLU A 259 -21.70 0.90 -9.12
N ALA A 260 -21.21 0.24 -8.07
CA ALA A 260 -21.63 -1.09 -7.67
C ALA A 260 -22.58 -1.08 -6.46
N HIS A 261 -22.44 -0.10 -5.55
CA HIS A 261 -23.14 -0.11 -4.28
C HIS A 261 -24.62 0.30 -4.47
N PRO A 262 -25.60 -0.53 -4.06
CA PRO A 262 -27.03 -0.25 -4.28
C PRO A 262 -27.52 1.08 -3.71
N GLU A 263 -27.09 1.44 -2.49
CA GLU A 263 -27.48 2.72 -1.87
C GLU A 263 -26.86 3.95 -2.57
N VAL A 264 -25.64 3.81 -3.11
CA VAL A 264 -24.99 4.89 -3.87
C VAL A 264 -25.70 5.07 -5.21
N LEU A 265 -26.05 3.97 -5.90
CA LEU A 265 -26.87 4.00 -7.11
C LEU A 265 -28.24 4.66 -6.87
N ALA A 266 -28.91 4.35 -5.75
CA ALA A 266 -30.17 4.98 -5.38
C ALA A 266 -30.01 6.49 -5.12
N SER A 267 -28.92 6.89 -4.45
CA SER A 267 -28.57 8.30 -4.24
C SER A 267 -28.33 9.02 -5.57
N LEU A 268 -27.50 8.46 -6.44
CA LEU A 268 -27.20 8.95 -7.79
C LEU A 268 -28.50 9.16 -8.59
N GLN A 269 -29.40 8.17 -8.57
CA GLN A 269 -30.69 8.25 -9.25
C GLN A 269 -31.57 9.36 -8.67
N SER A 270 -31.67 9.47 -7.34
CA SER A 270 -32.48 10.50 -6.67
C SER A 270 -32.02 11.93 -6.96
N GLN A 271 -30.72 12.10 -7.24
CA GLN A 271 -30.11 13.38 -7.59
C GLN A 271 -30.21 13.70 -9.10
N GLY A 272 -30.81 12.81 -9.90
CA GLY A 272 -31.06 13.03 -11.34
C GLY A 272 -29.80 12.91 -12.21
N TRP A 273 -28.78 12.16 -11.77
CA TRP A 273 -27.54 12.00 -12.55
C TRP A 273 -27.75 11.32 -13.89
N GLN A 274 -28.66 10.36 -13.98
CA GLN A 274 -28.99 9.68 -15.25
C GLN A 274 -29.60 10.62 -16.30
N ASP A 275 -30.19 11.74 -15.87
CA ASP A 275 -30.82 12.72 -16.77
C ASP A 275 -29.85 13.84 -17.18
N LYS A 276 -28.61 13.86 -16.65
CA LYS A 276 -27.64 14.90 -16.98
C LYS A 276 -27.11 14.71 -18.42
N PRO A 277 -26.90 15.80 -19.17
CA PRO A 277 -26.40 15.72 -20.53
C PRO A 277 -25.07 14.96 -20.64
N GLY A 278 -25.02 13.97 -21.53
CA GLY A 278 -23.83 13.18 -21.81
C GLY A 278 -23.47 12.16 -20.72
N VAL A 279 -24.24 12.03 -19.64
CA VAL A 279 -23.97 11.07 -18.57
C VAL A 279 -24.54 9.69 -18.93
N VAL A 280 -23.74 8.65 -18.71
CA VAL A 280 -24.15 7.24 -18.82
C VAL A 280 -23.74 6.53 -17.53
N VAL A 281 -24.68 5.85 -16.88
CA VAL A 281 -24.43 5.18 -15.60
C VAL A 281 -24.49 3.68 -15.82
N HIS A 282 -23.45 2.98 -15.38
CA HIS A 282 -23.32 1.53 -15.41
C HIS A 282 -23.42 1.01 -13.99
N ALA A 283 -24.48 0.27 -13.70
CA ALA A 283 -24.69 -0.35 -12.39
C ALA A 283 -24.00 -1.71 -12.35
N GLY A 284 -23.08 -1.90 -11.39
CA GLY A 284 -22.38 -3.16 -11.19
C GLY A 284 -20.93 -2.99 -10.81
N LYS A 285 -20.26 -4.10 -10.52
CA LYS A 285 -18.82 -4.14 -10.28
C LYS A 285 -18.07 -3.76 -11.55
N TRP A 286 -16.99 -2.98 -11.40
CA TRP A 286 -16.18 -2.59 -12.55
C TRP A 286 -15.54 -3.81 -13.21
N GLN A 287 -15.21 -4.85 -12.44
CA GLN A 287 -14.68 -6.13 -12.93
C GLN A 287 -15.63 -6.80 -13.94
N ASP A 288 -16.95 -6.59 -13.82
CA ASP A 288 -17.95 -7.12 -14.74
C ASP A 288 -18.25 -6.16 -15.91
N VAL A 289 -18.24 -4.86 -15.63
CA VAL A 289 -18.64 -3.80 -16.57
C VAL A 289 -17.53 -3.47 -17.57
N LEU A 290 -16.27 -3.32 -17.13
CA LEU A 290 -15.16 -2.91 -18.00
C LEU A 290 -14.94 -3.90 -19.17
N PRO A 291 -14.95 -5.24 -18.98
CA PRO A 291 -14.82 -6.17 -20.11
C PRO A 291 -15.95 -6.06 -21.14
N GLN A 292 -17.16 -5.71 -20.71
CA GLN A 292 -18.29 -5.48 -21.60
C GLN A 292 -18.06 -4.22 -22.43
N LEU A 293 -17.63 -3.12 -21.80
CA LEU A 293 -17.31 -1.88 -22.50
C LEU A 293 -16.20 -2.07 -23.55
N ILE A 294 -15.17 -2.87 -23.23
CA ILE A 294 -14.11 -3.25 -24.18
C ILE A 294 -14.72 -4.01 -25.37
N THR A 295 -15.57 -5.01 -25.10
CA THR A 295 -16.23 -5.83 -26.15
C THR A 295 -17.12 -4.98 -27.06
N GLU A 296 -17.77 -3.96 -26.51
CA GLU A 296 -18.60 -3.00 -27.24
C GLU A 296 -17.79 -1.96 -28.03
N GLY A 297 -16.46 -1.93 -27.86
CA GLY A 297 -15.55 -1.02 -28.56
C GLY A 297 -15.55 0.40 -27.98
N HIS A 298 -15.89 0.55 -26.70
CA HIS A 298 -15.75 1.83 -26.01
C HIS A 298 -14.26 2.18 -25.82
N VAL A 299 -13.95 3.44 -26.08
CA VAL A 299 -12.62 4.03 -25.85
C VAL A 299 -12.83 5.40 -25.21
N PHE A 300 -11.98 5.74 -24.24
CA PHE A 300 -12.05 6.95 -23.44
C PHE A 300 -10.78 7.77 -23.54
N ASP A 301 -10.93 9.10 -23.62
CA ASP A 301 -9.80 10.03 -23.63
C ASP A 301 -9.30 10.31 -22.19
N ALA A 302 -10.15 10.07 -21.19
CA ALA A 302 -9.85 10.23 -19.78
C ALA A 302 -10.47 9.11 -18.93
N ILE A 303 -9.72 8.57 -17.96
CA ILE A 303 -10.23 7.61 -16.97
C ILE A 303 -9.86 8.08 -15.56
N TYR A 304 -10.81 8.01 -14.63
CA TYR A 304 -10.59 8.24 -13.20
C TYR A 304 -11.02 7.01 -12.39
N PHE A 305 -10.14 6.52 -11.52
CA PHE A 305 -10.37 5.35 -10.67
C PHE A 305 -10.32 5.72 -9.19
N ASP A 306 -11.45 5.56 -8.50
CA ASP A 306 -11.59 5.90 -7.08
C ASP A 306 -12.65 5.00 -6.43
N THR A 307 -12.26 3.73 -6.26
CA THR A 307 -13.12 2.69 -5.68
C THR A 307 -12.80 2.47 -4.20
N PHE A 308 -13.60 1.63 -3.54
CA PHE A 308 -13.42 1.29 -2.14
C PHE A 308 -13.45 -0.23 -1.97
N ALA A 309 -12.68 -0.74 -0.98
CA ALA A 309 -12.59 -2.16 -0.65
C ALA A 309 -12.03 -3.05 -1.79
N GLU A 310 -11.06 -2.53 -2.55
CA GLU A 310 -10.29 -3.28 -3.55
C GLU A 310 -8.88 -3.57 -3.02
N SER A 311 -8.31 -4.73 -3.38
CA SER A 311 -6.92 -5.05 -3.06
C SER A 311 -5.95 -4.33 -4.00
N TYR A 312 -4.66 -4.29 -3.64
CA TYR A 312 -3.64 -3.80 -4.57
C TYR A 312 -3.54 -4.67 -5.84
N ALA A 313 -3.77 -5.98 -5.71
CA ALA A 313 -3.79 -6.89 -6.86
C ALA A 313 -4.92 -6.53 -7.85
N ASP A 314 -6.12 -6.21 -7.34
CA ASP A 314 -7.24 -5.76 -8.18
C ASP A 314 -6.90 -4.44 -8.91
N PHE A 315 -6.22 -3.53 -8.21
CA PHE A 315 -5.77 -2.26 -8.81
C PHE A 315 -4.70 -2.49 -9.88
N ARG A 316 -3.76 -3.41 -9.65
CA ARG A 316 -2.75 -3.83 -10.63
C ARG A 316 -3.38 -4.39 -11.89
N ASP A 317 -4.31 -5.34 -11.72
CA ASP A 317 -5.06 -5.96 -12.83
C ASP A 317 -5.90 -4.92 -13.61
N PHE A 318 -6.46 -3.92 -12.91
CA PHE A 318 -7.19 -2.83 -13.55
C PHE A 318 -6.32 -2.08 -14.57
N PHE A 319 -5.12 -1.64 -14.20
CA PHE A 319 -4.30 -0.87 -15.14
C PHE A 319 -3.52 -1.74 -16.14
N SER A 320 -3.14 -2.98 -15.77
CA SER A 320 -2.42 -3.87 -16.69
C SER A 320 -3.31 -4.49 -17.76
N GLU A 321 -4.62 -4.59 -17.53
CA GLU A 321 -5.56 -5.20 -18.48
C GLU A 321 -6.62 -4.20 -18.99
N GLN A 322 -7.37 -3.60 -18.07
CA GLN A 322 -8.59 -2.87 -18.42
C GLN A 322 -8.29 -1.49 -19.00
N VAL A 323 -7.34 -0.75 -18.41
CA VAL A 323 -6.94 0.55 -18.95
C VAL A 323 -6.35 0.41 -20.35
N ILE A 324 -5.58 -0.64 -20.62
CA ILE A 324 -5.01 -0.91 -21.96
C ILE A 324 -6.12 -1.05 -23.02
N GLY A 325 -7.21 -1.75 -22.69
CA GLY A 325 -8.33 -1.97 -23.60
C GLY A 325 -9.26 -0.77 -23.78
N LEU A 326 -9.26 0.18 -22.83
CA LEU A 326 -10.26 1.26 -22.77
C LEU A 326 -9.69 2.66 -23.02
N LEU A 327 -8.39 2.87 -22.82
CA LEU A 327 -7.78 4.19 -22.94
C LEU A 327 -7.41 4.49 -24.40
N ASP A 328 -7.75 5.69 -24.85
CA ASP A 328 -7.28 6.22 -26.12
C ASP A 328 -5.74 6.34 -26.11
N GLN A 329 -5.09 6.25 -27.27
CA GLN A 329 -3.62 6.29 -27.37
C GLN A 329 -3.04 7.62 -26.88
N GLU A 330 -3.76 8.73 -27.06
CA GLU A 330 -3.39 10.04 -26.52
C GLU A 330 -4.09 10.35 -25.18
N GLY A 331 -4.77 9.34 -24.62
CA GLY A 331 -5.56 9.43 -23.41
C GLY A 331 -4.72 9.59 -22.15
N ARG A 332 -5.38 10.01 -21.08
CA ARG A 332 -4.77 10.16 -19.75
C ARG A 332 -5.63 9.49 -18.71
N TRP A 333 -5.03 8.92 -17.68
CA TRP A 333 -5.80 8.40 -16.57
C TRP A 333 -5.18 8.77 -15.23
N SER A 334 -5.99 8.70 -14.19
CA SER A 334 -5.61 9.07 -12.83
C SER A 334 -6.42 8.24 -11.86
N PHE A 335 -5.98 8.21 -10.61
CA PHE A 335 -6.63 7.48 -9.54
C PHE A 335 -6.47 8.21 -8.21
N PHE A 336 -7.32 7.91 -7.23
CA PHE A 336 -7.12 8.37 -5.87
C PHE A 336 -5.94 7.62 -5.22
N ASN A 337 -4.84 8.32 -4.98
CA ASN A 337 -3.62 7.73 -4.41
C ASN A 337 -3.64 7.76 -2.88
N GLY A 338 -4.37 6.83 -2.28
CA GLY A 338 -4.46 6.62 -0.83
C GLY A 338 -3.60 5.48 -0.26
N MET A 339 -2.85 4.76 -1.09
CA MET A 339 -2.15 3.53 -0.69
C MET A 339 -1.07 3.81 0.36
N GLY A 340 -1.24 3.27 1.58
CA GLY A 340 -0.32 3.50 2.69
C GLY A 340 -0.33 4.93 3.24
N ALA A 341 -1.32 5.75 2.89
CA ALA A 341 -1.39 7.15 3.30
C ALA A 341 -1.64 7.36 4.81
N ASP A 342 -1.91 6.31 5.58
CA ASP A 342 -1.97 6.33 7.05
C ASP A 342 -0.58 6.43 7.71
N ARG A 343 0.50 6.28 6.92
CA ARG A 343 1.88 6.39 7.38
C ARG A 343 2.82 6.85 6.27
N GLN A 344 3.58 7.92 6.49
CA GLN A 344 4.55 8.47 5.53
C GLN A 344 5.46 7.41 4.89
N LEU A 345 6.06 6.51 5.69
CA LEU A 345 6.92 5.45 5.18
C LEU A 345 6.18 4.54 4.19
N SER A 346 4.98 4.08 4.55
CA SER A 346 4.17 3.22 3.69
C SER A 346 3.75 3.96 2.43
N TYR A 347 3.32 5.22 2.55
CA TYR A 347 2.96 6.05 1.40
C TYR A 347 4.10 6.17 0.39
N ASP A 348 5.34 6.35 0.86
CA ASP A 348 6.54 6.45 0.01
C ASP A 348 6.97 5.11 -0.59
N VAL A 349 6.76 4.00 0.12
CA VAL A 349 6.96 2.65 -0.41
C VAL A 349 5.97 2.38 -1.53
N TYR A 350 4.67 2.56 -1.29
CA TYR A 350 3.62 2.26 -2.27
C TYR A 350 3.66 3.19 -3.49
N GLN A 351 4.13 4.45 -3.36
CA GLN A 351 4.40 5.29 -4.53
C GLN A 351 5.43 4.63 -5.47
N LYS A 352 6.55 4.13 -4.93
CA LYS A 352 7.58 3.50 -5.76
C LYS A 352 7.12 2.15 -6.31
N VAL A 353 6.37 1.38 -5.53
CA VAL A 353 5.79 0.10 -5.96
C VAL A 353 4.88 0.32 -7.16
N VAL A 354 3.93 1.26 -7.06
CA VAL A 354 3.03 1.56 -8.18
C VAL A 354 3.77 2.16 -9.39
N GLU A 355 4.83 2.95 -9.18
CA GLU A 355 5.69 3.43 -10.28
C GLU A 355 6.32 2.28 -11.06
N TYR A 356 6.82 1.24 -10.38
CA TYR A 356 7.37 0.05 -11.05
C TYR A 356 6.29 -0.72 -11.80
N ASP A 357 5.15 -0.99 -11.17
CA ASP A 357 4.09 -1.78 -11.80
C ASP A 357 3.45 -1.04 -12.98
N LEU A 358 3.27 0.28 -12.89
CA LEU A 358 2.82 1.11 -14.01
C LEU A 358 3.80 1.08 -15.17
N PHE A 359 5.11 1.18 -14.88
CA PHE A 359 6.15 1.07 -15.88
C PHE A 359 6.15 -0.30 -16.57
N GLU A 360 6.01 -1.38 -15.81
CA GLU A 360 5.88 -2.74 -16.35
C GLU A 360 4.63 -2.89 -17.23
N ALA A 361 3.52 -2.21 -16.88
CA ALA A 361 2.30 -2.16 -17.68
C ALA A 361 2.36 -1.18 -18.89
N GLY A 362 3.48 -0.49 -19.10
CA GLY A 362 3.67 0.41 -20.25
C GLY A 362 3.13 1.83 -20.06
N PHE A 363 3.04 2.30 -18.82
CA PHE A 363 2.63 3.66 -18.48
C PHE A 363 3.78 4.49 -17.86
N ASP A 364 3.86 5.74 -18.27
CA ASP A 364 4.57 6.79 -17.52
C ASP A 364 3.59 7.44 -16.53
N VAL A 365 4.08 7.77 -15.33
CA VAL A 365 3.32 8.50 -14.31
C VAL A 365 4.01 9.81 -13.93
N GLU A 366 3.25 10.90 -13.96
CA GLU A 366 3.64 12.19 -13.43
C GLU A 366 2.94 12.44 -12.08
N TRP A 367 3.68 12.92 -11.08
CA TRP A 367 3.15 13.23 -9.77
C TRP A 367 3.08 14.74 -9.54
N GLU A 368 1.89 15.25 -9.17
CA GLU A 368 1.72 16.61 -8.67
C GLU A 368 1.45 16.60 -7.16
N SER A 369 2.36 17.19 -6.38
CA SER A 369 2.15 17.34 -4.93
C SER A 369 1.14 18.44 -4.60
N MET A 370 0.33 18.20 -3.58
CA MET A 370 -0.56 19.20 -3.00
C MET A 370 -0.55 19.12 -1.48
N ALA A 371 -0.33 20.26 -0.83
CA ALA A 371 -0.42 20.35 0.62
C ALA A 371 -1.86 20.15 1.08
N LEU A 372 -2.04 19.32 2.11
CA LEU A 372 -3.36 19.06 2.68
C LEU A 372 -3.63 19.94 3.90
N PRO A 373 -4.91 20.26 4.17
CA PRO A 373 -5.28 20.89 5.42
C PRO A 373 -5.05 19.92 6.59
N LYS A 374 -5.01 20.44 7.82
CA LYS A 374 -4.99 19.58 9.01
C LYS A 374 -6.30 18.82 9.14
N LEU A 375 -6.23 17.50 9.01
CA LEU A 375 -7.40 16.61 8.99
C LEU A 375 -7.83 16.12 10.38
N ASP A 376 -7.24 16.62 11.48
CA ASP A 376 -7.50 16.11 12.85
C ASP A 376 -8.98 15.94 13.20
N LYS A 377 -9.82 16.87 12.72
CA LYS A 377 -11.26 16.90 12.97
C LYS A 377 -12.09 16.05 12.01
N GLU A 378 -11.54 15.68 10.85
CA GLU A 378 -12.26 14.88 9.85
C GLU A 378 -12.45 13.42 10.31
N TRP A 379 -11.72 13.02 11.35
CA TRP A 379 -11.77 11.67 11.91
C TRP A 379 -12.80 11.49 13.04
N GLU A 380 -13.52 12.55 13.43
CA GLU A 380 -14.57 12.44 14.45
C GLU A 380 -15.72 11.55 13.94
N GLY A 381 -15.89 10.38 14.57
CA GLY A 381 -16.91 9.40 14.16
C GLY A 381 -16.43 8.38 13.12
N VAL A 382 -15.21 8.51 12.61
CA VAL A 382 -14.59 7.50 11.73
C VAL A 382 -13.85 6.47 12.55
N ARG A 383 -14.06 5.18 12.27
CA ARG A 383 -13.41 4.07 12.98
C ARG A 383 -11.89 4.10 12.84
N ARG A 384 -11.39 4.40 11.64
CA ARG A 384 -9.96 4.37 11.31
C ARG A 384 -9.58 5.59 10.47
N LYS A 385 -8.45 6.18 10.81
CA LYS A 385 -7.82 7.20 9.96
C LYS A 385 -7.13 6.48 8.81
N TYR A 386 -7.57 6.71 7.58
CA TYR A 386 -6.90 6.18 6.39
C TYR A 386 -5.86 7.16 5.84
N TRP A 387 -5.79 8.38 6.39
CA TRP A 387 -4.85 9.41 5.95
C TRP A 387 -4.15 10.08 7.14
N ASN A 388 -2.82 10.17 7.06
CA ASN A 388 -1.94 10.76 8.07
C ASN A 388 -0.60 11.22 7.44
N VAL A 389 -0.67 11.75 6.22
CA VAL A 389 0.45 12.38 5.51
C VAL A 389 0.10 13.84 5.20
N ASP A 390 1.10 14.72 5.20
CA ASP A 390 0.92 16.17 5.04
C ASP A 390 0.63 16.61 3.60
N GLU A 391 1.02 15.81 2.61
CA GLU A 391 0.84 16.10 1.19
C GLU A 391 0.18 14.93 0.46
N TYR A 392 -0.72 15.24 -0.49
CA TYR A 392 -1.24 14.28 -1.45
C TYR A 392 -0.42 14.35 -2.73
N ARG A 393 -0.12 13.19 -3.33
CA ARG A 393 0.57 13.07 -4.63
C ARG A 393 -0.43 12.61 -5.67
N LEU A 394 -0.80 13.51 -6.58
CA LEU A 394 -1.75 13.26 -7.66
C LEU A 394 -1.05 12.56 -8.82
N PRO A 395 -1.44 11.32 -9.17
CA PRO A 395 -0.89 10.62 -10.33
C PRO A 395 -1.59 11.06 -11.63
N VAL A 396 -0.84 11.31 -12.69
CA VAL A 396 -1.36 11.40 -14.05
C VAL A 396 -0.58 10.45 -14.94
N CYS A 397 -1.25 9.39 -15.36
CA CYS A 397 -0.68 8.30 -16.12
C CYS A 397 -0.99 8.43 -17.62
N ARG A 398 -0.05 8.04 -18.47
CA ARG A 398 -0.14 8.00 -19.95
C ARG A 398 0.61 6.80 -20.47
N PHE A 399 0.22 6.28 -21.64
CA PHE A 399 1.07 5.30 -22.32
C PHE A 399 2.46 5.88 -22.56
N MET A 400 3.47 5.03 -22.41
CA MET A 400 4.85 5.38 -22.76
C MET A 400 4.98 5.59 -24.28
N ASP A 401 5.84 6.53 -24.66
CA ASP A 401 6.14 6.87 -26.08
C ASP A 401 6.96 5.81 -26.84
#